data_AF-A0A3R9IN57-F1
#
_entry.id   AF-A0A3R9IN57-F1
#
_cell.length_a   1.000
_cell.length_b   1.000
_cell.length_c   1.000
_cell.angle_alpha   90.00
_cell.angle_beta   90.00
_cell.angle_gamma   90.00
#
_symmetry.space_group_name_H-M   'P 1'
#
loop_
_entity.id
_entity.type
_entity.pdbx_description
1 polymer ?
#
loop_
_entity_poly.entity_id
_entity_poly.type
_entity_poly.pdbx_seq_one_letter_code
_entity_poly.pdbx_strand_id
1 'polypeptide(L)'
;MMTNLKEELTNSLSDLIVFLSDYKEKINVNNFIGILEEMQFILQSIGTPQVPAETMIHLQKRYKSMFFPRDGLSDFYVFDSDAAYMKRKNEQFSLLIKRIDSLLEE
;
A
#
# COMPACT_ATOMS: atom_id res chain seq x y z
N MET A 1 -11.83 18.18 -8.85
CA MET A 1 -10.42 17.78 -8.64
C MET A 1 -10.33 16.49 -7.82
N MET A 2 -11.05 16.35 -6.70
CA MET A 2 -11.06 15.14 -5.86
C MET A 2 -11.49 13.86 -6.58
N THR A 3 -12.44 13.93 -7.51
CA THR A 3 -12.89 12.79 -8.33
C THR A 3 -11.78 12.23 -9.22
N ASN A 4 -11.05 13.11 -9.93
CA ASN A 4 -9.94 12.70 -10.80
C ASN A 4 -8.80 12.07 -9.98
N LEU A 5 -8.50 12.64 -8.81
CA LEU A 5 -7.46 12.11 -7.91
C LEU A 5 -7.84 10.73 -7.33
N LYS A 6 -9.10 10.54 -6.93
CA LYS A 6 -9.61 9.25 -6.45
C LYS A 6 -9.53 8.17 -7.53
N GLU A 7 -9.86 8.50 -8.78
CA GLU A 7 -9.78 7.58 -9.91
C GLU A 7 -8.33 7.21 -10.24
N GLU A 8 -7.42 8.19 -10.31
CA GLU A 8 -5.98 7.96 -10.51
C GLU A 8 -5.39 7.04 -9.45
N LEU A 9 -5.75 7.26 -8.17
CA LEU A 9 -5.28 6.43 -7.06
C LEU A 9 -5.84 5.01 -7.15
N THR A 10 -7.12 4.86 -7.51
CA THR A 10 -7.76 3.54 -7.67
C THR A 10 -7.09 2.73 -8.77
N ASN A 11 -6.81 3.37 -9.91
CA ASN A 11 -6.11 2.73 -11.03
C ASN A 11 -4.69 2.33 -10.64
N SER A 12 -3.95 3.24 -9.98
CA SER A 12 -2.58 2.97 -9.53
C SER A 12 -2.50 1.80 -8.54
N LEU A 13 -3.46 1.70 -7.61
CA LEU A 13 -3.55 0.58 -6.67
C LEU A 13 -3.86 -0.73 -7.40
N SER A 14 -4.78 -0.70 -8.36
CA SER A 14 -5.19 -1.87 -9.14
C SER A 14 -4.03 -2.42 -9.97
N ASP A 15 -3.32 -1.55 -10.69
CA ASP A 15 -2.15 -1.92 -11.49
C ASP A 15 -1.05 -2.57 -10.63
N LEU A 16 -0.86 -2.06 -9.42
CA LEU A 16 0.14 -2.58 -8.49
C LEU A 16 -0.26 -3.94 -7.90
N ILE A 17 -1.55 -4.17 -7.63
CA ILE A 17 -2.07 -5.48 -7.22
C ILE A 17 -1.92 -6.51 -8.35
N VAL A 18 -2.26 -6.14 -9.59
CA VAL A 18 -2.11 -7.01 -10.76
C VAL A 18 -0.64 -7.38 -10.92
N PHE A 19 0.25 -6.39 -10.91
CA PHE A 19 1.69 -6.64 -11.00
C PHE A 19 2.21 -7.58 -9.90
N LEU A 20 1.84 -7.33 -8.64
CA LEU A 20 2.27 -8.19 -7.52
C LEU A 20 1.64 -9.58 -7.58
N SER A 21 0.50 -9.74 -8.25
CA SER A 21 -0.15 -11.04 -8.38
C SER A 21 0.69 -12.05 -9.14
N ASP A 22 1.56 -11.58 -10.05
CA ASP A 22 2.51 -12.40 -10.79
C ASP A 22 3.67 -12.93 -9.93
N TYR A 23 3.78 -12.46 -8.68
CA TYR A 23 4.84 -12.83 -7.74
C TYR A 23 4.27 -13.38 -6.42
N LYS A 24 3.03 -13.87 -6.40
CA LYS A 24 2.34 -14.34 -5.18
C LYS A 24 3.07 -15.45 -4.43
N GLU A 25 3.89 -16.25 -5.11
CA GLU A 25 4.72 -17.26 -4.46
C GLU A 25 5.95 -16.69 -3.71
N LYS A 26 6.29 -15.42 -3.93
CA LYS A 26 7.39 -14.76 -3.22
C LYS A 26 6.98 -14.38 -1.81
N ILE A 27 7.92 -14.52 -0.89
CA ILE A 27 7.73 -14.21 0.53
C ILE A 27 7.22 -12.77 0.66
N ASN A 28 6.18 -12.61 1.48
CA ASN A 28 5.54 -11.35 1.83
C ASN A 28 4.79 -10.59 0.73
N VAL A 29 4.77 -11.03 -0.53
CA VAL A 29 3.99 -10.38 -1.60
C VAL A 29 2.49 -10.37 -1.26
N ASN A 30 1.97 -11.46 -0.67
CA ASN A 30 0.58 -11.50 -0.21
C ASN A 30 0.27 -10.47 0.89
N ASN A 31 1.25 -10.13 1.74
CA ASN A 31 1.08 -9.08 2.75
C ASN A 31 0.96 -7.69 2.10
N PHE A 32 1.77 -7.43 1.05
CA PHE A 32 1.67 -6.20 0.28
C PHE A 32 0.33 -6.08 -0.44
N ILE A 33 -0.12 -7.15 -1.11
CA ILE A 33 -1.42 -7.18 -1.80
C ILE A 33 -2.55 -6.87 -0.81
N GLY A 34 -2.57 -7.51 0.35
CA GLY A 34 -3.60 -7.25 1.36
C GLY A 34 -3.65 -5.79 1.84
N ILE A 35 -2.50 -5.11 1.89
CA ILE A 35 -2.45 -3.69 2.28
C ILE A 35 -2.90 -2.78 1.13
N LEU A 36 -2.65 -3.14 -0.13
CA LEU A 36 -3.21 -2.43 -1.28
C LEU A 36 -4.73 -2.56 -1.35
N GLU A 37 -5.26 -3.75 -1.06
CA GLU A 37 -6.70 -3.99 -0.99
C GLU A 37 -7.34 -3.14 0.13
N GLU A 38 -6.69 -3.03 1.29
CA GLU A 38 -7.11 -2.12 2.36
C GLU A 38 -7.07 -0.65 1.93
N MET A 39 -6.04 -0.22 1.21
CA MET A 39 -5.98 1.13 0.63
C MET A 39 -7.13 1.40 -0.33
N GLN A 40 -7.47 0.43 -1.20
CA GLN A 40 -8.61 0.55 -2.11
C GLN A 40 -9.93 0.68 -1.35
N PHE A 41 -10.12 -0.15 -0.31
CA PHE A 41 -11.29 -0.08 0.55
C PHE A 41 -11.45 1.29 1.21
N ILE A 42 -10.37 1.84 1.80
CA ILE A 42 -10.38 3.19 2.40
C ILE A 42 -10.73 4.24 1.35
N LEU A 43 -10.06 4.21 0.19
CA LEU A 43 -10.27 5.15 -0.90
C LEU A 43 -11.72 5.15 -1.41
N GLN A 44 -12.31 3.97 -1.58
CA GLN A 44 -13.72 3.82 -1.98
C GLN A 44 -14.66 4.41 -0.94
N SER A 45 -14.32 4.24 0.34
CA SER A 45 -15.14 4.64 1.48
C SER A 45 -15.01 6.12 1.86
N ILE A 46 -14.08 6.89 1.26
CA ILE A 46 -13.98 8.35 1.44
C ILE A 46 -15.33 9.01 1.09
N GLY A 47 -15.82 9.87 1.99
CA GLY A 47 -17.12 10.54 1.88
C GLY A 47 -18.30 9.71 2.39
N THR A 48 -18.06 8.51 2.92
CA THR A 48 -19.08 7.70 3.60
C THR A 48 -18.88 7.76 5.13
N PRO A 49 -19.93 7.62 5.94
CA PRO A 49 -19.81 7.56 7.41
C PRO A 49 -19.06 6.33 7.94
N GLN A 50 -18.62 5.44 7.05
CA GLN A 50 -18.19 4.07 7.36
C GLN A 50 -16.67 3.92 7.47
N VAL A 51 -15.88 5.00 7.38
CA VAL A 51 -14.44 4.94 7.66
C VAL A 51 -14.17 5.41 9.08
N PRO A 52 -13.93 4.51 10.04
CA PRO A 52 -13.38 4.88 11.34
C PRO A 52 -12.08 5.67 11.15
N ALA A 53 -11.90 6.75 11.93
CA ALA A 53 -10.63 7.49 11.97
C ALA A 53 -9.41 6.58 12.27
N GLU A 54 -9.66 5.45 12.93
CA GLU A 54 -8.65 4.44 13.26
C GLU A 54 -8.19 3.59 12.07
N THR A 55 -8.96 3.51 10.98
CA THR A 55 -8.64 2.66 9.82
C THR A 55 -7.34 3.09 9.14
N MET A 56 -7.11 4.41 8.99
CA MET A 56 -5.86 4.93 8.43
C MET A 56 -4.67 4.69 9.38
N ILE A 57 -4.89 4.88 10.69
CA ILE A 57 -3.87 4.58 11.71
C ILE A 57 -3.48 3.09 11.67
N HIS A 58 -4.46 2.20 11.52
CA HIS A 58 -4.24 0.77 11.39
C HIS A 58 -3.43 0.43 10.12
N LEU A 59 -3.83 0.98 8.97
CA LEU A 59 -3.12 0.81 7.70
C LEU A 59 -1.66 1.27 7.82
N GLN A 60 -1.41 2.46 8.38
CA GLN A 60 -0.06 3.00 8.54
C GLN A 60 0.80 2.15 9.49
N LYS A 61 0.21 1.62 10.57
CA LYS A 61 0.90 0.68 11.49
C LYS A 61 1.25 -0.63 10.79
N ARG A 62 0.30 -1.20 10.03
CA ARG A 62 0.50 -2.43 9.26
C ARG A 62 1.57 -2.24 8.19
N TYR A 63 1.53 -1.13 7.46
CA TYR A 63 2.57 -0.74 6.50
C TYR A 63 3.94 -0.64 7.16
N LYS A 64 4.07 0.11 8.26
CA LYS A 64 5.34 0.25 8.99
C LYS A 64 5.87 -1.11 9.46
N SER A 65 4.99 -2.01 9.93
CA SER A 65 5.38 -3.33 10.41
C SER A 65 6.02 -4.23 9.34
N MET A 66 5.82 -3.94 8.05
CA MET A 66 6.51 -4.63 6.96
C MET A 66 7.98 -4.27 6.82
N PHE A 67 8.42 -3.14 7.39
CA PHE A 67 9.78 -2.60 7.23
C PHE A 67 10.59 -2.62 8.53
N PHE A 68 9.99 -3.00 9.66
CA PHE A 68 10.73 -3.14 10.92
C PHE A 68 11.41 -4.51 10.97
N PRO A 69 12.75 -4.57 11.11
CA PRO A 69 13.43 -5.81 11.38
C PRO A 69 13.06 -6.25 12.80
N ARG A 70 12.49 -7.44 12.96
CA ARG A 70 12.80 -8.19 14.18
C ARG A 70 14.29 -8.47 14.12
N ASP A 71 14.99 -8.28 15.23
CA ASP A 71 16.44 -8.47 15.34
C ASP A 71 16.90 -9.73 14.61
N GLY A 72 17.65 -9.52 13.51
CA GLY A 72 18.07 -10.58 12.59
C GLY A 72 17.08 -10.78 11.43
N LEU A 73 17.37 -10.08 10.31
CA LEU A 73 16.80 -10.31 8.98
C LEU A 73 15.29 -10.01 8.85
N SER A 74 14.98 -8.80 8.37
CA SER A 74 13.74 -8.61 7.65
C SER A 74 13.88 -9.36 6.31
N ASP A 75 13.29 -10.54 6.21
CA ASP A 75 13.08 -11.32 4.97
C ASP A 75 12.23 -10.59 3.92
N PHE A 76 12.04 -9.28 4.09
CA PHE A 76 11.49 -8.35 3.10
C PHE A 76 12.54 -7.74 2.16
N TYR A 77 13.76 -8.25 2.15
CA TYR A 77 14.54 -8.23 0.92
C TYR A 77 13.99 -9.32 0.00
N VAL A 78 13.03 -8.97 -0.85
CA VAL A 78 12.66 -9.81 -1.99
C VAL A 78 13.92 -9.93 -2.87
N PHE A 79 14.66 -11.01 -2.64
CA PHE A 79 15.61 -11.69 -3.51
C PHE A 79 16.27 -10.82 -4.59
N ASP A 80 17.49 -10.35 -4.29
CA ASP A 80 18.73 -10.42 -5.09
C ASP A 80 18.67 -10.39 -6.65
N SER A 81 17.63 -9.82 -7.24
CA SER A 81 17.50 -9.74 -8.71
C SER A 81 17.14 -8.36 -9.22
N ASP A 82 16.62 -7.42 -8.40
CA ASP A 82 16.70 -5.99 -8.71
C ASP A 82 16.35 -5.10 -7.50
N ALA A 83 17.33 -4.88 -6.60
CA ALA A 83 17.16 -4.04 -5.41
C ALA A 83 16.70 -2.60 -5.73
N ALA A 84 17.06 -2.08 -6.91
CA ALA A 84 16.65 -0.75 -7.35
C ALA A 84 15.18 -0.72 -7.80
N TYR A 85 14.69 -1.78 -8.44
CA TYR A 85 13.30 -1.86 -8.86
C TYR A 85 12.34 -2.01 -7.66
N MET A 86 12.66 -2.88 -6.70
CA MET A 86 11.82 -3.05 -5.51
C MET A 86 11.83 -1.80 -4.62
N LYS A 87 12.95 -1.08 -4.55
CA LYS A 87 13.02 0.23 -3.90
C LYS A 87 12.06 1.24 -4.53
N ARG A 88 12.02 1.32 -5.87
CA ARG A 88 11.07 2.18 -6.59
C ARG A 88 9.62 1.81 -6.29
N LYS A 89 9.29 0.52 -6.19
CA LYS A 89 7.94 0.09 -5.81
C LYS A 89 7.60 0.50 -4.38
N ASN A 90 8.50 0.33 -3.41
CA ASN A 90 8.29 0.81 -2.04
C ASN A 90 8.09 2.33 -1.96
N GLU A 91 8.83 3.10 -2.77
CA GLU A 91 8.64 4.56 -2.88
C GLU A 91 7.25 4.89 -3.44
N GLN A 92 6.80 4.16 -4.48
CA GLN A 92 5.43 4.29 -5.03
C GLN A 92 4.37 3.97 -3.97
N PHE A 93 4.54 2.88 -3.22
CA PHE A 93 3.66 2.50 -2.10
C PHE A 93 3.56 3.60 -1.04
N SER A 94 4.70 4.14 -0.58
CA SER A 94 4.72 5.20 0.42
C SER A 94 4.03 6.47 -0.08
N LEU A 95 4.20 6.80 -1.36
CA LEU A 95 3.55 7.95 -1.99
C LEU A 95 2.03 7.77 -2.05
N LEU A 96 1.54 6.57 -2.38
CA LEU A 96 0.12 6.27 -2.44
C LEU A 96 -0.55 6.42 -1.07
N ILE A 97 0.07 5.92 0.01
CA ILE A 97 -0.44 6.11 1.38
C ILE A 97 -0.60 7.60 1.70
N LYS A 98 0.42 8.41 1.45
CA LYS A 98 0.39 9.85 1.73
C LYS A 98 -0.71 10.58 0.95
N ARG A 99 -0.92 10.21 -0.31
CA ARG A 99 -1.97 10.81 -1.15
C ARG A 99 -3.37 10.43 -0.67
N ILE A 100 -3.56 9.21 -0.17
CA ILE A 100 -4.85 8.79 0.43
C ILE A 100 -5.07 9.49 1.77
N ASP A 101 -4.02 9.63 2.60
CA ASP A 101 -4.07 10.36 3.87
C ASP A 101 -4.50 11.82 3.67
N SER A 102 -3.91 12.52 2.70
CA SER A 102 -4.30 13.90 2.37
C SER A 102 -5.76 14.04 1.91
N LEU A 103 -6.35 12.98 1.32
CA LEU A 103 -7.76 12.99 0.92
C LEU A 103 -8.73 12.81 2.08
N LEU A 104 -8.26 12.36 3.24
CA LEU A 104 -9.06 12.20 4.45
C LEU A 104 -9.01 13.45 5.35
N GLU A 105 -8.02 14.33 5.16
CA GLU A 105 -7.87 15.59 5.89
C GLU A 105 -8.70 16.75 5.28
N GLU A 106 -9.26 16.57 4.07
CA GLU A 106 -10.22 17.48 3.41
C GLU A 106 -11.68 17.19 3.81
#